data_AF-A0A961Y6X4-F1
#
_entry.id   AF-A0A961Y6X4-F1
#
_cell.length_a   1.000
_cell.length_b   1.000
_cell.length_c   1.000
_cell.angle_alpha   90.00
_cell.angle_beta   90.00
_cell.angle_gamma   90.00
#
_symmetry.space_group_name_H-M   'P 1'
#
loop_
_entity.id
_entity.type
_entity.pdbx_description
1 polymer ?
#
loop_
_entity_poly.entity_id
_entity_poly.type
_entity_poly.pdbx_seq_one_letter_code
_entity_poly.pdbx_strand_id
1 'polypeptide(L)'
;CGTMNFGEGDYVMTNTPAMLKAMAAGIRELGVRPEIEIFDTGHLLLAKWLDGQGLLEHPVMVQLCMGIPWGAPDDLQTLLALTANLPADWTFSAFSIGRNQLPYAALAVLAGGNIRVGLEDNIWLDKGVLATNGALVERAVAIAEGMGSRILSAAEVRTRLKLTKGW
;
A
#
# COMPACT_ATOMS: atom_id res chain seq x y z
N CYS A 1 0.27 1.58 11.02
CA CYS A 1 -0.98 2.18 10.52
C CYS A 1 -1.88 2.55 11.70
N GLY A 2 -2.66 3.64 11.66
CA GLY A 2 -3.38 4.17 12.84
C GLY A 2 -4.77 3.56 13.08
N THR A 3 -5.58 4.25 13.90
CA THR A 3 -6.93 3.83 14.27
C THR A 3 -7.98 4.51 13.40
N MET A 4 -8.99 3.77 12.94
CA MET A 4 -10.14 4.30 12.20
C MET A 4 -11.36 3.39 12.33
N ASN A 5 -12.55 3.93 12.07
CA ASN A 5 -13.73 3.10 11.76
C ASN A 5 -13.44 2.28 10.50
N PHE A 6 -13.83 1.02 10.45
CA PHE A 6 -13.46 0.14 9.34
C PHE A 6 -14.65 -0.73 8.91
N GLY A 7 -15.13 -0.54 7.69
CA GLY A 7 -16.26 -1.31 7.16
C GLY A 7 -17.61 -0.91 7.76
N GLU A 8 -18.42 -1.89 8.15
CA GLU A 8 -19.79 -1.70 8.61
C GLU A 8 -19.96 -2.03 10.10
N GLY A 9 -21.02 -1.48 10.72
CA GLY A 9 -21.37 -1.74 12.11
C GLY A 9 -20.42 -1.11 13.11
N ASP A 10 -20.07 -1.88 14.15
CA ASP A 10 -19.36 -1.38 15.35
C ASP A 10 -17.84 -1.64 15.30
N TYR A 11 -17.28 -1.95 14.12
CA TYR A 11 -15.86 -2.30 14.02
C TYR A 11 -14.94 -1.07 13.92
N VAL A 12 -14.03 -0.98 14.88
CA VAL A 12 -12.95 0.01 14.91
C VAL A 12 -11.62 -0.72 14.80
N MET A 13 -10.91 -0.52 13.68
CA MET A 13 -9.54 -0.98 13.55
C MET A 13 -8.67 -0.16 14.49
N THR A 14 -8.18 -0.78 15.56
CA THR A 14 -7.49 -0.06 16.64
C THR A 14 -5.99 -0.32 16.61
N ASN A 15 -5.22 0.73 16.30
CA ASN A 15 -3.77 0.73 16.32
C ASN A 15 -3.27 2.02 16.98
N THR A 16 -3.15 1.99 18.31
CA THR A 16 -2.69 3.17 19.05
C THR A 16 -1.21 3.49 18.76
N PRO A 17 -0.76 4.74 18.93
CA PRO A 17 0.65 5.09 18.77
C PRO A 17 1.60 4.22 19.62
N ALA A 18 1.19 3.83 20.83
CA ALA A 18 1.98 2.95 21.70
C ALA A 18 2.11 1.52 21.12
N MET A 19 1.01 0.95 20.61
CA MET A 19 1.03 -0.34 19.92
C MET A 19 1.96 -0.30 18.71
N LEU A 20 1.88 0.76 17.90
CA LEU A 20 2.70 0.90 16.70
C LEU A 20 4.18 1.06 17.01
N LYS A 21 4.55 1.75 18.09
CA LYS A 21 5.94 1.79 18.56
C LYS A 21 6.45 0.41 18.95
N ALA A 22 5.66 -0.34 19.72
CA ALA A 22 6.02 -1.69 20.15
C ALA A 22 6.16 -2.63 18.95
N MET A 23 5.23 -2.57 17.99
CA MET A 23 5.28 -3.35 16.75
C MET A 23 6.50 -2.98 15.90
N ALA A 24 6.80 -1.69 15.72
CA ALA A 24 7.97 -1.25 14.96
C ALA A 24 9.28 -1.77 15.56
N ALA A 25 9.41 -1.72 16.89
CA ALA A 25 10.56 -2.30 17.60
C ALA A 25 10.66 -3.82 17.37
N GLY A 26 9.56 -4.56 17.55
CA GLY A 26 9.55 -6.01 17.35
C GLY A 26 9.85 -6.43 15.90
N ILE A 27 9.30 -5.71 14.92
CA ILE A 27 9.58 -5.95 13.49
C ILE A 27 11.07 -5.75 13.18
N ARG A 28 11.68 -4.70 13.74
CA ARG A 28 13.12 -4.44 13.62
C ARG A 28 13.97 -5.53 14.26
N GLU A 29 13.60 -6.00 15.45
CA GLU A 29 14.29 -7.11 16.14
C GLU A 29 14.25 -8.39 15.32
N LEU A 30 13.16 -8.65 14.60
CA LEU A 30 13.01 -9.79 13.71
C LEU A 30 13.78 -9.65 12.39
N GLY A 31 14.36 -8.48 12.10
CA GLY A 31 15.05 -8.21 10.83
C GLY A 31 14.12 -8.22 9.62
N VAL A 32 12.83 -7.94 9.83
CA VAL A 32 11.81 -7.86 8.77
C VAL A 32 11.56 -6.40 8.43
N ARG A 33 11.31 -6.10 7.15
CA ARG A 33 10.92 -4.75 6.71
C ARG A 33 9.39 -4.64 6.68
N PRO A 34 8.80 -3.67 7.37
CA PRO A 34 7.35 -3.46 7.29
C PRO A 34 6.97 -2.77 5.98
N GLU A 35 5.81 -3.16 5.44
CA GLU A 35 4.99 -2.27 4.60
C GLU A 35 4.04 -1.52 5.54
N ILE A 36 4.00 -0.19 5.44
CA ILE A 36 3.19 0.65 6.33
C ILE A 36 1.89 1.03 5.63
N GLU A 37 0.78 0.47 6.09
CA GLU A 37 -0.55 0.72 5.53
C GLU A 37 -1.08 2.12 5.91
N ILE A 38 -1.31 2.99 4.93
CA ILE A 38 -1.78 4.36 5.12
C ILE A 38 -3.22 4.45 4.60
N PHE A 39 -4.17 4.39 5.54
CA PHE A 39 -5.60 4.56 5.25
C PHE A 39 -6.09 6.02 5.31
N ASP A 40 -5.29 6.96 5.83
CA ASP A 40 -5.66 8.37 5.94
C ASP A 40 -4.40 9.24 6.03
N THR A 41 -4.52 10.53 5.74
CA THR A 41 -3.51 11.57 5.92
C THR A 41 -2.89 11.59 7.31
N GLY A 42 -3.69 11.39 8.36
CA GLY A 42 -3.20 11.28 9.74
C GLY A 42 -2.30 10.07 9.97
N HIS A 43 -2.52 8.97 9.25
CA HIS A 43 -1.66 7.79 9.32
C HIS A 43 -0.29 8.05 8.68
N LEU A 44 -0.24 8.82 7.60
CA LEU A 44 1.03 9.26 6.99
C LEU A 44 1.82 10.15 7.95
N LEU A 45 1.13 11.10 8.61
CA LEU A 45 1.76 11.93 9.64
C LEU A 45 2.35 11.09 10.77
N LEU A 46 1.60 10.09 11.26
CA LEU A 46 2.08 9.20 12.31
C LEU A 46 3.27 8.35 11.86
N ALA A 47 3.27 7.87 10.61
CA ALA A 47 4.40 7.12 10.05
C ALA A 47 5.67 7.98 10.01
N LYS A 48 5.58 9.23 9.53
CA LYS A 48 6.71 10.18 9.53
C LYS A 48 7.21 10.47 10.95
N TRP A 49 6.31 10.54 11.92
CA TRP A 49 6.69 10.74 13.32
C TRP A 49 7.43 9.53 13.91
N LEU A 50 7.06 8.31 13.53
CA LEU A 50 7.81 7.09 13.90
C LEU A 50 9.18 7.04 13.20
N ASP A 51 9.23 7.45 11.93
CA ASP A 51 10.48 7.57 11.16
C ASP A 51 11.46 8.54 11.83
N GLY A 52 11.00 9.73 12.20
CA GLY A 52 11.81 10.73 12.91
C GLY A 52 12.32 10.29 14.29
N GLN A 53 11.78 9.20 14.84
CA GLN A 53 12.28 8.56 16.07
C GLN A 53 13.27 7.42 15.80
N GLY A 54 13.62 7.15 14.54
CA GLY A 54 14.51 6.06 14.14
C GLY A 54 13.90 4.66 14.33
N LEU A 55 12.56 4.57 14.34
CA LEU A 55 11.83 3.31 14.51
C LEU A 55 11.58 2.59 13.20
N LEU A 56 11.75 3.26 12.06
CA LEU A 56 11.59 2.67 10.73
C LEU A 56 12.97 2.53 10.07
N GLU A 57 13.23 1.35 9.52
CA GLU A 57 14.48 1.12 8.80
C GLU A 57 14.32 1.55 7.33
N HIS A 58 15.31 2.23 6.76
CA HIS A 58 15.29 2.65 5.35
C HIS A 58 15.81 1.55 4.40
N PRO A 59 15.26 1.44 3.17
CA PRO A 59 14.20 2.27 2.61
C PRO A 59 12.83 1.99 3.26
N VAL A 60 12.07 3.06 3.52
CA VAL A 60 10.70 2.97 4.04
C VAL A 60 9.76 2.63 2.89
N MET A 61 8.83 1.71 3.14
CA MET A 61 7.79 1.31 2.20
C MET A 61 6.41 1.56 2.80
N VAL A 62 5.54 2.24 2.05
CA VAL A 62 4.16 2.50 2.44
C VAL A 62 3.17 1.99 1.40
N GLN A 63 1.98 1.61 1.84
CA GLN A 63 0.85 1.27 0.97
C GLN A 63 -0.25 2.29 1.19
N LEU A 64 -0.63 3.02 0.14
CA LEU A 64 -1.78 3.92 0.19
C LEU A 64 -3.05 3.09 -0.03
N CYS A 65 -3.83 2.94 1.04
CA CYS A 65 -5.01 2.09 1.11
C CYS A 65 -6.26 2.90 0.80
N MET A 66 -6.68 2.95 -0.45
CA MET A 66 -7.71 3.88 -0.93
C MET A 66 -9.08 3.21 -1.05
N GLY A 67 -10.15 3.97 -0.83
CA GLY A 67 -11.53 3.50 -1.07
C GLY A 67 -12.09 2.54 -0.01
N ILE A 68 -11.35 2.30 1.08
CA ILE A 68 -11.85 1.60 2.26
C ILE A 68 -12.86 2.51 2.98
N PRO A 69 -14.06 2.01 3.36
CA PRO A 69 -15.05 2.83 4.07
C PRO A 69 -14.45 3.54 5.29
N TRP A 70 -14.75 4.85 5.38
CA TRP A 70 -14.30 5.78 6.43
C TRP A 70 -12.81 6.13 6.44
N GLY A 71 -12.03 5.65 5.47
CA GLY A 71 -10.66 6.10 5.23
C GLY A 71 -10.57 7.09 4.08
N ALA A 72 -9.37 7.20 3.50
CA ALA A 72 -9.10 8.00 2.32
C ALA A 72 -9.95 7.51 1.14
N PRO A 73 -10.78 8.38 0.54
CA PRO A 73 -11.52 8.04 -0.68
C PRO A 73 -10.57 7.77 -1.84
N ASP A 74 -11.02 6.99 -2.82
CA ASP A 74 -10.21 6.59 -3.97
C ASP A 74 -10.32 7.57 -5.16
N ASP A 75 -10.55 8.85 -4.91
CA ASP A 75 -10.48 9.87 -5.95
C ASP A 75 -9.03 10.31 -6.23
N LEU A 76 -8.82 10.90 -7.40
CA LEU A 76 -7.50 11.34 -7.85
C LEU A 76 -6.91 12.42 -6.94
N GLN A 77 -7.73 13.38 -6.46
CA GLN A 77 -7.25 14.50 -5.66
C GLN A 77 -6.73 14.03 -4.31
N THR A 78 -7.41 13.06 -3.69
CA THR A 78 -6.97 12.45 -2.43
C THR A 78 -5.68 11.67 -2.62
N LEU A 79 -5.53 10.89 -3.69
CA LEU A 79 -4.27 10.20 -4.00
C LEU A 79 -3.12 11.21 -4.18
N LEU A 80 -3.32 12.25 -4.99
CA LEU A 80 -2.30 13.27 -5.24
C LEU A 80 -1.92 14.03 -3.97
N ALA A 81 -2.88 14.29 -3.08
CA ALA A 81 -2.59 14.93 -1.80
C ALA A 81 -1.71 14.05 -0.90
N LEU A 82 -1.97 12.74 -0.83
CA LEU A 82 -1.14 11.81 -0.08
C LEU A 82 0.25 11.66 -0.69
N THR A 83 0.35 11.47 -2.01
CA THR A 83 1.65 11.27 -2.68
C THR A 83 2.51 12.52 -2.64
N ALA A 84 1.93 13.72 -2.80
CA ALA A 84 2.66 14.99 -2.66
C ALA A 84 3.23 15.20 -1.25
N ASN A 85 2.70 14.49 -0.25
CA ASN A 85 3.18 14.54 1.13
C ASN A 85 4.15 13.40 1.46
N LEU A 86 4.45 12.46 0.56
CA LEU A 86 5.45 11.42 0.85
C LEU A 86 6.87 12.01 0.83
N PRO A 87 7.76 11.61 1.76
CA PRO A 87 9.19 11.88 1.61
C PRO A 87 9.72 11.27 0.31
N ALA A 88 10.59 12.00 -0.38
CA ALA A 88 11.05 11.63 -1.73
C ALA A 88 11.87 10.32 -1.77
N ASP A 89 12.44 9.91 -0.64
CA ASP A 89 13.22 8.67 -0.49
C ASP A 89 12.35 7.47 -0.07
N TRP A 90 11.06 7.66 0.16
CA TRP A 90 10.14 6.57 0.48
C TRP A 90 9.63 5.90 -0.79
N THR A 91 9.51 4.58 -0.73
CA THR A 91 8.82 3.80 -1.76
C THR A 91 7.36 3.66 -1.39
N PHE A 92 6.45 3.79 -2.36
CA PHE A 92 5.04 3.57 -2.10
C PHE A 92 4.36 2.66 -3.12
N SER A 93 3.33 1.99 -2.66
CA SER A 93 2.33 1.30 -3.47
C SER A 93 0.98 2.00 -3.26
N ALA A 94 0.02 1.82 -4.18
CA ALA A 94 -1.36 2.22 -3.96
C ALA A 94 -2.34 1.18 -4.51
N PHE A 95 -3.49 1.04 -3.85
CA PHE A 95 -4.60 0.21 -4.34
C PHE A 95 -5.96 0.83 -3.98
N SER A 96 -7.00 0.35 -4.65
CA SER A 96 -8.40 0.53 -4.27
C SER A 96 -9.15 -0.81 -4.35
N ILE A 97 -10.32 -0.88 -3.72
CA ILE A 97 -11.14 -2.09 -3.59
C ILE A 97 -12.22 -2.22 -4.68
N GLY A 98 -12.69 -3.45 -4.86
CA GLY A 98 -13.81 -3.80 -5.74
C GLY A 98 -13.58 -3.37 -7.19
N ARG A 99 -14.59 -2.71 -7.77
CA ARG A 99 -14.59 -2.31 -9.18
C ARG A 99 -13.43 -1.37 -9.56
N ASN A 100 -12.84 -0.68 -8.58
CA ASN A 100 -11.80 0.30 -8.82
C ASN A 100 -10.39 -0.27 -8.76
N GLN A 101 -10.19 -1.54 -8.39
CA GLN A 101 -8.86 -2.16 -8.27
C GLN A 101 -8.00 -2.01 -9.55
N LEU A 102 -8.51 -2.43 -10.71
CA LEU A 102 -7.75 -2.36 -11.97
C LEU A 102 -7.57 -0.93 -12.49
N PRO A 103 -8.60 -0.04 -12.47
CA PRO A 103 -8.38 1.38 -12.73
C PRO A 103 -7.32 2.01 -11.81
N TYR A 104 -7.26 1.60 -10.54
CA TYR A 104 -6.27 2.10 -9.58
C TYR A 104 -4.85 1.65 -9.91
N ALA A 105 -4.66 0.48 -10.53
CA ALA A 105 -3.34 0.05 -10.98
C ALA A 105 -2.73 1.06 -11.97
N ALA A 106 -3.52 1.56 -12.93
CA ALA A 106 -3.07 2.59 -13.85
C ALA A 106 -2.76 3.90 -13.11
N LEU A 107 -3.61 4.27 -12.15
CA LEU A 107 -3.45 5.50 -11.38
C LEU A 107 -2.21 5.48 -10.48
N ALA A 108 -1.93 4.34 -9.84
CA ALA A 108 -0.73 4.14 -9.04
C ALA A 108 0.54 4.32 -9.90
N VAL A 109 0.56 3.76 -11.12
CA VAL A 109 1.67 3.95 -12.07
C VAL A 109 1.83 5.41 -12.47
N LEU A 110 0.73 6.11 -12.80
CA LEU A 110 0.78 7.56 -13.12
C LEU A 110 1.31 8.41 -11.95
N ALA A 111 0.99 8.03 -10.72
CA ALA A 111 1.47 8.69 -9.52
C ALA A 111 2.94 8.37 -9.19
N GLY A 112 3.57 7.42 -9.90
CA GLY A 112 4.95 6.99 -9.67
C GLY A 112 5.10 5.91 -8.59
N GLY A 113 4.01 5.25 -8.20
CA GLY A 113 3.98 4.19 -7.20
C GLY A 113 3.97 2.79 -7.80
N ASN A 114 4.05 1.79 -6.91
CA ASN A 114 3.82 0.39 -7.25
C ASN A 114 2.33 0.03 -7.18
N ILE A 115 1.97 -1.13 -7.74
CA ILE A 115 0.59 -1.61 -7.83
C ILE A 115 0.37 -2.74 -6.81
N ARG A 116 -0.81 -2.77 -6.19
CA ARG A 116 -1.36 -3.96 -5.53
C ARG A 116 -2.69 -4.37 -6.17
N VAL A 117 -2.83 -5.67 -6.44
CA VAL A 117 -4.06 -6.32 -6.90
C VAL A 117 -4.17 -7.70 -6.25
N GLY A 118 -5.39 -8.23 -6.18
CA GLY A 118 -5.65 -9.57 -5.67
C GLY A 118 -7.09 -9.77 -5.20
N LEU A 119 -7.43 -11.04 -4.92
CA LEU A 119 -8.76 -11.43 -4.47
C LEU A 119 -9.13 -10.89 -3.08
N GLU A 120 -8.13 -10.46 -2.29
CA GLU A 120 -8.36 -9.74 -1.02
C GLU A 120 -9.12 -8.43 -1.25
N ASP A 121 -8.77 -7.69 -2.29
CA ASP A 121 -9.34 -6.36 -2.52
C ASP A 121 -10.51 -6.40 -3.54
N ASN A 122 -10.58 -7.43 -4.40
CA ASN A 122 -11.61 -7.56 -5.44
C ASN A 122 -11.77 -9.00 -5.94
N ILE A 123 -13.01 -9.52 -5.92
CA ILE A 123 -13.33 -10.88 -6.39
C ILE A 123 -13.74 -10.96 -7.87
N TRP A 124 -13.89 -9.82 -8.55
CA TRP A 124 -14.44 -9.75 -9.92
C TRP A 124 -13.39 -9.39 -10.95
N LEU A 125 -13.30 -10.15 -12.04
CA LEU A 125 -12.48 -9.79 -13.18
C LEU A 125 -13.22 -8.76 -14.06
N ASP A 126 -14.51 -9.02 -14.27
CA ASP A 126 -15.48 -8.15 -14.94
C ASP A 126 -16.82 -8.25 -14.20
N LYS A 127 -17.80 -7.40 -14.54
CA LYS A 127 -19.13 -7.43 -13.92
C LYS A 127 -19.77 -8.82 -14.10
N GLY A 128 -19.92 -9.56 -13.00
CA GLY A 128 -20.50 -10.91 -12.99
C GLY A 128 -19.52 -12.03 -13.36
N VAL A 129 -18.24 -11.72 -13.57
CA VAL A 129 -17.19 -12.71 -13.88
C VAL A 129 -16.19 -12.75 -12.73
N LEU A 130 -16.12 -13.87 -12.00
CA LEU A 130 -15.17 -14.04 -10.90
C LEU A 130 -13.73 -14.08 -11.41
N ALA A 131 -12.80 -13.53 -10.61
CA ALA A 131 -11.38 -13.52 -10.92
C ALA A 131 -10.62 -14.70 -10.29
N THR A 132 -9.41 -14.93 -10.80
CA THR A 132 -8.32 -15.57 -10.06
C THR A 132 -7.25 -14.51 -9.76
N ASN A 133 -6.40 -14.74 -8.74
CA ASN A 133 -5.26 -13.85 -8.49
C ASN A 133 -4.38 -13.68 -9.74
N GLY A 134 -4.12 -14.78 -10.47
CA GLY A 134 -3.33 -14.75 -11.71
C GLY A 134 -3.94 -13.84 -12.78
N ALA A 135 -5.25 -13.93 -13.01
CA ALA A 135 -5.92 -13.08 -14.01
C ALA A 135 -5.89 -11.58 -13.64
N LEU A 136 -6.00 -11.24 -12.35
CA LEU A 136 -5.86 -9.86 -11.89
C LEU A 136 -4.43 -9.35 -12.08
N VAL A 137 -3.43 -10.18 -11.75
CA VAL A 137 -2.01 -9.86 -11.95
C VAL A 137 -1.72 -9.67 -13.44
N GLU A 138 -2.17 -10.56 -14.32
CA GLU A 138 -1.98 -10.44 -15.78
C GLU A 138 -2.55 -9.13 -16.32
N ARG A 139 -3.75 -8.72 -15.88
CA ARG A 139 -4.33 -7.44 -16.27
C ARG A 139 -3.53 -6.26 -15.74
N ALA A 140 -3.08 -6.30 -14.48
CA ALA A 140 -2.28 -5.24 -13.88
C ALA A 140 -0.92 -5.08 -14.60
N VAL A 141 -0.26 -6.19 -14.95
CA VAL A 141 0.98 -6.20 -15.74
C VAL A 141 0.74 -5.57 -17.11
N ALA A 142 -0.30 -6.00 -17.83
CA ALA A 142 -0.63 -5.45 -19.14
C ALA A 142 -0.92 -3.94 -19.10
N ILE A 143 -1.58 -3.46 -18.04
CA ILE A 143 -1.80 -2.02 -17.80
C ILE A 143 -0.46 -1.31 -17.63
N ALA A 144 0.39 -1.77 -16.71
CA ALA A 144 1.66 -1.12 -16.41
C ALA A 144 2.61 -1.08 -17.62
N GLU A 145 2.74 -2.19 -18.34
CA GLU A 145 3.57 -2.29 -19.54
C GLU A 145 3.01 -1.46 -20.70
N GLY A 146 1.68 -1.43 -20.87
CA GLY A 146 1.01 -0.55 -21.82
C GLY A 146 1.25 0.94 -21.57
N MET A 147 1.61 1.31 -20.33
CA MET A 147 2.00 2.66 -19.93
C MET A 147 3.52 2.90 -20.01
N GLY A 148 4.29 1.95 -20.53
CA GLY A 148 5.75 2.05 -20.68
C GLY A 148 6.55 1.69 -19.42
N SER A 149 5.91 1.16 -18.37
CA SER A 149 6.62 0.65 -17.20
C SER A 149 7.16 -0.76 -17.43
N ARG A 150 8.15 -1.18 -16.62
CA ARG A 150 8.64 -2.56 -16.57
C ARG A 150 8.39 -3.16 -15.20
N ILE A 151 7.90 -4.39 -15.16
CA ILE A 151 7.71 -5.14 -13.91
C ILE A 151 9.06 -5.62 -13.38
N LEU A 152 9.29 -5.38 -12.08
CA LEU A 152 10.46 -5.87 -11.38
C LEU A 152 10.26 -7.34 -10.97
N SER A 153 11.31 -8.13 -11.16
CA SER A 153 11.40 -9.46 -10.56
C SER A 153 11.51 -9.37 -9.04
N ALA A 154 11.17 -10.46 -8.35
CA ALA A 154 11.34 -10.54 -6.90
C ALA A 154 12.80 -10.35 -6.45
N ALA A 155 13.79 -10.65 -7.30
CA ALA A 155 15.20 -10.40 -6.99
C ALA A 155 15.50 -8.89 -7.02
N GLU A 156 15.04 -8.19 -8.05
CA GLU A 156 15.22 -6.73 -8.20
C GLU A 156 14.51 -5.96 -7.08
N VAL A 157 13.30 -6.39 -6.69
CA VAL A 157 12.58 -5.80 -5.55
C VAL A 157 13.39 -5.95 -4.27
N ARG A 158 13.95 -7.14 -4.00
CA ARG A 158 14.79 -7.37 -2.83
C ARG A 158 16.02 -6.47 -2.83
N THR A 159 16.70 -6.32 -3.96
CA THR A 159 17.84 -5.40 -4.09
C THR A 159 17.43 -3.96 -3.81
N ARG A 160 16.34 -3.49 -4.43
CA ARG A 160 15.84 -2.12 -4.27
C ARG A 160 15.43 -1.80 -2.84
N LEU A 161 14.76 -2.75 -2.19
CA LEU A 161 14.26 -2.60 -0.82
C LEU A 161 15.24 -3.10 0.26
N LYS A 162 16.48 -3.45 -0.11
CA LYS A 162 17.50 -4.00 0.80
C LYS A 162 16.96 -5.16 1.65
N LEU A 163 16.24 -6.08 1.02
CA LEU A 163 15.68 -7.26 1.67
C LEU A 163 16.63 -8.44 1.50
N THR A 164 16.89 -9.15 2.60
CA THR A 164 17.56 -10.43 2.55
C THR A 164 16.54 -11.53 2.25
N LYS A 165 16.93 -12.50 1.42
CA LYS A 165 16.11 -13.70 1.24
C LYS A 165 16.22 -14.52 2.53
N GLY A 166 15.13 -14.58 3.29
CA GLY A 166 14.96 -15.54 4.38
C GLY A 166 14.89 -16.98 3.86
N TRP A 167 14.59 -17.91 4.77
CA TRP A 167 14.35 -19.32 4.45
C TRP A 167 13.35 -19.52 3.30
#